data_AF-A0AA44WH34-F1
#
_entry.id   AF-A0AA44WH34-F1
#
_cell.length_a   1.000
_cell.length_b   1.000
_cell.length_c   1.000
_cell.angle_alpha   90.00
_cell.angle_beta   90.00
_cell.angle_gamma   90.00
#
_symmetry.space_group_name_H-M   'P 1'
#
loop_
_entity.id
_entity.type
_entity.pdbx_description
1 polymer ?
#
loop_
_entity_poly.entity_id
_entity_poly.type
_entity_poly.pdbx_seq_one_letter_code
_entity_poly.pdbx_strand_id
1 'polypeptide(L)'
;MFFNISPVTLAPAFALVVSAFSGPLDSEMALSLANTERGLNGLAPLTWDVQLANAAIDWANYLGEVGSVVHATEAERPNQGEVIAHYTSTSPDDASTHPMTHAMVDWLGERINYPPGAVIGPNSGPYIHWSQLVWSTATAIGCGFSQSNPSIFETFVVCRIFPEGNIIGQPPFPSTATNITRRQDTSSGPFEGEITHYTTGLGACGYDDTGASGIVALSHEKMGAPSNGNPLCDRRVLLSANGRTAEGKVRDKCMGCAIEDVDVSEDIFIALYDDLGIGRGSVTWELI
;
A
#
# COMPACT_ATOMS: atom_id res chain seq x y z
N MET A 1 -12.07 32.80 -71.64
CA MET A 1 -12.71 31.79 -70.78
C MET A 1 -11.92 31.75 -69.49
N PHE A 2 -12.41 32.43 -68.45
CA PHE A 2 -11.79 32.41 -67.12
C PHE A 2 -12.57 31.41 -66.26
N PHE A 3 -11.94 30.31 -65.86
CA PHE A 3 -12.54 29.36 -64.93
C PHE A 3 -12.27 29.82 -63.51
N ASN A 4 -13.36 30.11 -62.80
CA ASN A 4 -13.43 30.49 -61.41
C ASN A 4 -13.31 29.22 -60.56
N ILE A 5 -12.24 29.08 -59.78
CA ILE A 5 -12.06 27.95 -58.86
C ILE A 5 -12.37 28.48 -57.46
N SER A 6 -13.53 28.12 -56.92
CA SER A 6 -13.92 28.47 -55.55
C SER A 6 -13.02 27.76 -54.53
N PRO A 7 -12.63 28.42 -53.43
CA PRO A 7 -11.85 27.78 -52.38
C PRO A 7 -12.72 26.78 -51.60
N VAL A 8 -12.20 25.56 -51.42
CA VAL A 8 -12.77 24.55 -50.53
C VAL A 8 -12.43 24.93 -49.09
N THR A 9 -13.44 25.18 -48.26
CA THR A 9 -13.27 25.38 -46.82
C THR A 9 -13.04 24.04 -46.15
N LEU A 10 -11.88 23.86 -45.52
CA LEU A 10 -11.60 22.73 -44.62
C LEU A 10 -12.46 22.88 -43.36
N ALA A 11 -13.31 21.89 -43.09
CA ALA A 11 -13.97 21.76 -41.79
C ALA A 11 -12.92 21.48 -40.70
N PRO A 12 -13.08 22.02 -39.47
CA PRO A 12 -12.14 21.74 -38.40
C PRO A 12 -12.26 20.26 -38.01
N ALA A 13 -11.15 19.54 -38.08
CA ALA A 13 -11.05 18.21 -37.50
C ALA A 13 -11.19 18.35 -35.97
N PHE A 14 -12.30 17.85 -35.41
CA PHE A 14 -12.40 17.67 -33.97
C PHE A 14 -11.37 16.61 -33.57
N ALA A 15 -10.27 17.05 -32.95
CA ALA A 15 -9.37 16.14 -32.27
C ALA A 15 -10.14 15.51 -31.10
N LEU A 16 -10.45 14.22 -31.22
CA LEU A 16 -10.84 13.41 -30.08
C LEU A 16 -9.64 13.37 -29.14
N VAL A 17 -9.70 14.15 -28.06
CA VAL A 17 -8.81 13.95 -26.92
C VAL A 17 -9.26 12.65 -26.26
N VAL A 18 -8.69 11.54 -26.70
CA VAL A 18 -8.74 10.29 -25.95
C VAL A 18 -7.85 10.53 -24.73
N SER A 19 -8.47 10.88 -23.61
CA SER A 19 -7.80 10.84 -22.32
C SER A 19 -7.48 9.38 -22.03
N ALA A 20 -6.27 8.94 -22.37
CA ALA A 20 -5.72 7.71 -21.83
C ALA A 20 -5.65 7.91 -20.32
N PHE A 21 -6.54 7.26 -19.57
CA PHE A 21 -6.29 7.04 -18.16
C PHE A 21 -5.08 6.09 -18.08
N SER A 22 -3.87 6.66 -18.02
CA SER A 22 -2.69 5.94 -17.58
C SER A 22 -2.84 5.74 -16.07
N GLY A 23 -3.07 4.50 -15.64
CA GLY A 23 -2.92 4.15 -14.24
C GLY A 23 -1.54 4.54 -13.71
N PRO A 24 -1.35 4.56 -12.38
CA PRO A 24 -0.05 4.86 -11.78
C PRO A 24 1.01 3.87 -12.30
N LEU A 25 2.25 4.34 -12.43
CA LEU A 25 3.36 3.50 -12.83
C LEU A 25 3.62 2.44 -11.74
N ASP A 26 4.08 1.24 -12.11
CA ASP A 26 4.40 0.15 -11.17
C ASP A 26 5.39 0.60 -10.07
N SER A 27 6.36 1.45 -10.42
CA SER A 27 7.29 2.06 -9.48
C SER A 27 6.62 3.04 -8.49
N GLU A 28 5.61 3.79 -8.93
CA GLU A 28 4.84 4.71 -8.08
C GLU A 28 3.99 3.92 -7.07
N MET A 29 3.39 2.82 -7.53
CA MET A 29 2.63 1.91 -6.67
C MET A 29 3.53 1.23 -5.63
N ALA A 30 4.69 0.70 -6.04
CA ALA A 30 5.66 0.09 -5.14
C ALA A 30 6.18 1.10 -4.09
N LEU A 31 6.53 2.33 -4.50
CA LEU A 31 6.94 3.39 -3.58
C LEU A 31 5.82 3.75 -2.59
N SER A 32 4.59 3.87 -3.08
CA SER A 32 3.42 4.19 -2.26
C SER A 32 3.19 3.12 -1.19
N LEU A 33 3.29 1.83 -1.55
CA LEU A 33 3.18 0.71 -0.61
C LEU A 33 4.28 0.75 0.45
N ALA A 34 5.55 0.94 0.06
CA ALA A 34 6.66 1.06 1.00
C ALA A 34 6.45 2.23 1.97
N ASN A 35 6.03 3.39 1.47
CA ASN A 35 5.80 4.59 2.27
C ASN A 35 4.58 4.48 3.18
N THR A 36 3.55 3.76 2.74
CA THR A 36 2.41 3.40 3.59
C THR A 36 2.89 2.57 4.78
N GLU A 37 3.65 1.50 4.54
CA GLU A 37 4.17 0.67 5.64
C GLU A 37 5.10 1.45 6.57
N ARG A 38 5.94 2.34 6.03
CA ARG A 38 6.82 3.21 6.83
C ARG A 38 6.04 4.19 7.70
N GLY A 39 5.05 4.88 7.12
CA GLY A 39 4.19 5.82 7.87
C GLY A 39 3.47 5.11 9.02
N LEU A 40 3.02 3.88 8.78
CA LEU A 40 2.36 3.07 9.80
C LEU A 40 3.30 2.53 10.90
N ASN A 41 4.62 2.72 10.76
CA ASN A 41 5.63 2.49 11.80
C ASN A 41 6.22 3.81 12.32
N GLY A 42 5.60 4.96 12.00
CA GLY A 42 6.06 6.29 12.43
C GLY A 42 7.37 6.74 11.76
N LEU A 43 7.67 6.21 10.58
CA LEU A 43 8.92 6.47 9.85
C LEU A 43 8.70 7.48 8.72
N ALA A 44 9.72 8.29 8.44
CA ALA A 44 9.70 9.21 7.30
C ALA A 44 9.59 8.43 5.98
N PRO A 45 8.83 8.94 4.98
CA PRO A 45 8.72 8.30 3.68
C PRO A 45 10.07 8.30 2.94
N LEU A 46 10.31 7.26 2.14
CA LEU A 46 11.39 7.18 1.17
C LEU A 46 11.07 8.06 -0.06
N THR A 47 12.11 8.60 -0.67
CA THR A 47 12.04 9.22 -1.99
C THR A 47 12.53 8.26 -3.06
N TRP A 48 11.87 8.25 -4.22
CA TRP A 48 12.40 7.50 -5.38
C TRP A 48 13.71 8.12 -5.85
N ASP A 49 14.74 7.28 -6.02
CA ASP A 49 16.03 7.68 -6.56
C ASP A 49 16.32 6.94 -7.86
N VAL A 50 16.54 7.71 -8.93
CA VAL A 50 16.75 7.17 -10.29
C VAL A 50 18.07 6.43 -10.40
N GLN A 51 19.12 6.83 -9.66
CA GLN A 51 20.41 6.12 -9.70
C GLN A 51 20.31 4.77 -9.00
N LEU A 52 19.60 4.71 -7.86
CA LEU A 52 19.27 3.44 -7.20
C LEU A 52 18.45 2.52 -8.10
N ALA A 53 17.48 3.08 -8.84
CA ALA A 53 16.65 2.32 -9.78
C ALA A 53 17.48 1.76 -10.94
N ASN A 54 18.37 2.56 -11.52
CA ASN A 54 19.28 2.09 -12.57
C ASN A 54 20.21 0.97 -12.06
N ALA A 55 20.78 1.13 -10.86
CA ALA A 55 21.60 0.09 -10.24
C ALA A 55 20.80 -1.20 -9.97
N ALA A 56 19.53 -1.08 -9.57
CA ALA A 56 18.64 -2.21 -9.39
C ALA A 56 18.31 -2.91 -10.71
N ILE A 57 18.11 -2.16 -11.80
CA ILE A 57 17.89 -2.70 -13.16
C ILE A 57 19.13 -3.47 -13.62
N ASP A 58 20.32 -2.89 -13.46
CA ASP A 58 21.58 -3.55 -13.85
C ASP A 58 21.76 -4.87 -13.10
N TRP A 59 21.47 -4.89 -11.79
CA TRP A 59 21.55 -6.11 -11.00
C TRP A 59 20.48 -7.13 -11.39
N ALA A 60 19.22 -6.70 -11.60
CA ALA A 60 18.16 -7.61 -12.02
C ALA A 60 18.48 -8.28 -13.37
N ASN A 61 19.09 -7.54 -14.31
CA ASN A 61 19.57 -8.11 -15.57
C ASN A 61 20.68 -9.15 -15.35
N TYR A 62 21.65 -8.85 -14.49
CA TYR A 62 22.68 -9.83 -14.11
C TYR A 62 22.08 -11.11 -13.50
N LEU A 63 21.09 -10.99 -12.61
CA LEU A 63 20.38 -12.16 -12.06
C LEU A 63 19.71 -13.00 -13.16
N GLY A 64 19.10 -12.33 -14.14
CA GLY A 64 18.53 -12.99 -15.32
C GLY A 64 19.58 -13.72 -16.18
N GLU A 65 20.79 -13.16 -16.30
CA GLU A 65 21.90 -13.80 -17.03
C GLU A 65 22.45 -15.03 -16.32
N VAL A 66 22.58 -14.98 -14.99
CA VAL A 66 23.11 -16.10 -14.20
C VAL A 66 22.04 -17.12 -13.79
N GLY A 67 20.75 -16.76 -13.90
CA GLY A 67 19.60 -17.62 -13.58
C GLY A 67 19.51 -18.00 -12.11
N SER A 68 19.98 -17.14 -11.20
CA SER A 68 20.03 -17.44 -9.77
C SER A 68 19.94 -16.18 -8.92
N VAL A 69 19.25 -16.28 -7.77
CA VAL A 69 19.18 -15.22 -6.78
C VAL A 69 20.50 -15.14 -6.01
N VAL A 70 21.29 -14.12 -6.32
CA VAL A 70 22.53 -13.81 -5.63
C VAL A 70 22.56 -12.33 -5.23
N HIS A 71 22.95 -12.05 -3.99
CA HIS A 71 23.09 -10.67 -3.54
C HIS A 71 24.34 -10.01 -4.12
N ALA A 72 24.23 -8.73 -4.46
CA ALA A 72 25.40 -7.90 -4.76
C ALA A 72 26.30 -7.80 -3.53
N THR A 73 27.60 -7.82 -3.78
CA THR A 73 28.63 -7.56 -2.76
C THR A 73 28.63 -6.09 -2.38
N GLU A 74 29.17 -5.78 -1.20
CA GLU A 74 29.25 -4.38 -0.74
C GLU A 74 30.03 -3.47 -1.69
N ALA A 75 31.02 -4.00 -2.40
CA ALA A 75 31.76 -3.25 -3.40
C ALA A 75 30.91 -2.86 -4.62
N GLU A 76 29.91 -3.67 -4.97
CA GLU A 76 29.00 -3.44 -6.10
C GLU A 76 27.81 -2.54 -5.71
N ARG A 77 27.52 -2.40 -4.41
CA ARG A 77 26.40 -1.61 -3.90
C ARG A 77 26.75 -0.80 -2.64
N PRO A 78 27.79 0.04 -2.68
CA PRO A 78 28.33 0.67 -1.49
C PRO A 78 27.29 1.50 -0.73
N ASN A 79 27.05 1.16 0.54
CA ASN A 79 26.04 1.74 1.43
C ASN A 79 24.59 1.60 0.96
N GLN A 80 24.31 0.70 0.02
CA GLN A 80 22.95 0.42 -0.46
C GLN A 80 22.50 -0.94 0.04
N GLY A 81 21.38 -0.99 0.75
CA GLY A 81 20.70 -2.25 1.03
C GLY A 81 20.06 -2.82 -0.23
N GLU A 82 19.68 -4.09 -0.17
CA GLU A 82 19.13 -4.82 -1.31
C GLU A 82 18.06 -5.79 -0.86
N VAL A 83 16.94 -5.81 -1.57
CA VAL A 83 15.92 -6.86 -1.50
C VAL A 83 15.70 -7.42 -2.91
N ILE A 84 15.57 -8.75 -3.01
CA ILE A 84 15.47 -9.46 -4.29
C ILE A 84 14.27 -10.41 -4.24
N ALA A 85 13.57 -10.51 -5.37
CA ALA A 85 12.53 -11.49 -5.59
C ALA A 85 12.75 -12.17 -6.95
N HIS A 86 12.34 -13.43 -7.04
CA HIS A 86 12.40 -14.23 -8.25
C HIS A 86 11.10 -14.99 -8.40
N TYR A 87 10.49 -14.85 -9.56
CA TYR A 87 9.20 -15.45 -9.89
C TYR A 87 9.32 -16.25 -11.18
N THR A 88 8.72 -17.43 -11.17
CA THR A 88 8.55 -18.24 -12.38
C THR A 88 7.09 -18.58 -12.57
N SER A 89 6.59 -18.45 -13.79
CA SER A 89 5.20 -18.72 -14.13
C SER A 89 5.10 -19.51 -15.45
N THR A 90 3.92 -20.05 -15.74
CA THR A 90 3.65 -20.72 -17.04
C THR A 90 2.70 -19.92 -17.93
N SER A 91 2.24 -18.77 -17.43
CA SER A 91 1.39 -17.79 -18.12
C SER A 91 1.62 -16.40 -17.53
N PRO A 92 1.26 -15.30 -18.22
CA PRO A 92 1.31 -13.97 -17.61
C PRO A 92 0.43 -13.88 -16.35
N ASP A 93 0.96 -13.27 -15.30
CA ASP A 93 0.33 -13.01 -14.00
C ASP A 93 0.72 -11.61 -13.44
N ASP A 94 0.31 -11.29 -12.22
CA ASP A 94 0.62 -10.01 -11.56
C ASP A 94 2.12 -9.77 -11.42
N ALA A 95 2.91 -10.81 -11.13
CA ALA A 95 4.36 -10.71 -11.02
C ALA A 95 5.02 -10.38 -12.38
N SER A 96 4.38 -10.74 -13.49
CA SER A 96 4.83 -10.40 -14.83
C SER A 96 4.32 -9.03 -15.35
N THR A 97 3.18 -8.55 -14.84
CA THR A 97 2.54 -7.30 -15.31
C THR A 97 2.86 -6.09 -14.44
N HIS A 98 3.03 -6.30 -13.14
CA HIS A 98 3.40 -5.28 -12.13
C HIS A 98 4.49 -5.83 -11.18
N PRO A 99 5.70 -6.16 -11.69
CA PRO A 99 6.71 -6.88 -10.92
C PRO A 99 7.11 -6.18 -9.60
N MET A 100 7.26 -4.85 -9.63
CA MET A 100 7.71 -4.10 -8.46
C MET A 100 6.63 -4.04 -7.39
N THR A 101 5.39 -3.77 -7.78
CA THR A 101 4.24 -3.78 -6.87
C THR A 101 4.08 -5.15 -6.23
N HIS A 102 4.15 -6.22 -7.03
CA HIS A 102 4.00 -7.58 -6.53
C HIS A 102 5.10 -7.94 -5.52
N ALA A 103 6.36 -7.68 -5.86
CA ALA A 103 7.49 -7.91 -4.95
C ALA A 103 7.39 -7.08 -3.67
N MET A 104 6.94 -5.82 -3.78
CA MET A 104 6.72 -4.98 -2.62
C MET A 104 5.63 -5.55 -1.70
N VAL A 105 4.51 -6.05 -2.25
CA VAL A 105 3.46 -6.70 -1.44
C VAL A 105 4.01 -7.91 -0.68
N ASP A 106 4.79 -8.77 -1.35
CA ASP A 106 5.39 -9.95 -0.73
C ASP A 106 6.36 -9.58 0.40
N TRP A 107 7.34 -8.71 0.12
CA TRP A 107 8.32 -8.29 1.11
C TRP A 107 7.67 -7.58 2.29
N LEU A 108 6.68 -6.71 2.07
CA LEU A 108 5.96 -6.05 3.16
C LEU A 108 5.05 -7.01 3.95
N GLY A 109 4.62 -8.10 3.32
CA GLY A 109 3.86 -9.18 3.96
C GLY A 109 4.62 -9.87 5.09
N GLU A 110 5.96 -9.89 5.03
CA GLU A 110 6.81 -10.49 6.05
C GLU A 110 6.71 -9.83 7.43
N ARG A 111 6.09 -8.65 7.54
CA ARG A 111 5.84 -7.97 8.82
C ARG A 111 5.21 -8.88 9.87
N ILE A 112 4.39 -9.85 9.45
CA ILE A 112 3.70 -10.78 10.36
C ILE A 112 4.69 -11.67 11.12
N ASN A 113 5.89 -11.84 10.58
CA ASN A 113 6.96 -12.64 11.16
C ASN A 113 7.89 -11.82 12.05
N TYR A 114 7.75 -10.48 12.11
CA TYR A 114 8.60 -9.62 12.92
C TYR A 114 8.17 -9.61 14.38
N PRO A 115 8.99 -10.10 15.33
CA PRO A 115 8.73 -9.90 16.74
C PRO A 115 9.05 -8.43 17.10
N PRO A 116 8.11 -7.67 17.69
CA PRO A 116 8.34 -6.26 17.99
C PRO A 116 9.61 -6.02 18.81
N GLY A 117 10.49 -5.14 18.32
CA GLY A 117 11.76 -4.80 18.96
C GLY A 117 12.88 -5.82 18.75
N ALA A 118 12.65 -6.89 17.97
CA ALA A 118 13.72 -7.82 17.62
C ALA A 118 14.82 -7.11 16.83
N VAL A 119 16.06 -7.51 17.13
CA VAL A 119 17.26 -7.08 16.43
C VAL A 119 17.59 -8.04 15.29
N ILE A 120 18.28 -7.52 14.27
CA ILE A 120 18.74 -8.33 13.14
C ILE A 120 19.80 -9.33 13.60
N GLY A 121 19.62 -10.59 13.22
CA GLY A 121 20.51 -11.70 13.56
C GLY A 121 20.18 -12.97 12.77
N PRO A 122 20.70 -14.13 13.21
CA PRO A 122 20.60 -15.38 12.45
C PRO A 122 19.17 -15.86 12.15
N ASN A 123 18.20 -15.46 12.98
CA ASN A 123 16.80 -15.86 12.86
C ASN A 123 15.93 -14.81 12.15
N SER A 124 16.53 -13.76 11.59
CA SER A 124 15.78 -12.65 10.97
C SER A 124 15.30 -12.95 9.55
N GLY A 125 15.75 -14.05 8.94
CA GLY A 125 15.37 -14.45 7.57
C GLY A 125 13.88 -14.31 7.22
N PRO A 126 12.93 -14.72 8.09
CA PRO A 126 11.50 -14.61 7.80
C PRO A 126 10.92 -13.18 7.70
N TYR A 127 11.67 -12.15 8.08
CA TYR A 127 11.25 -10.73 8.01
C TYR A 127 12.32 -9.80 7.45
N ILE A 128 13.37 -10.36 6.86
CA ILE A 128 14.59 -9.61 6.51
C ILE A 128 14.35 -8.61 5.37
N HIS A 129 13.39 -8.88 4.47
CA HIS A 129 13.04 -7.95 3.41
C HIS A 129 12.18 -6.82 3.97
N TRP A 130 11.18 -7.15 4.80
CA TRP A 130 10.38 -6.11 5.48
C TRP A 130 11.27 -5.18 6.29
N SER A 131 12.17 -5.70 7.14
CA SER A 131 13.02 -4.88 8.00
C SER A 131 13.92 -3.92 7.22
N GLN A 132 14.37 -4.32 6.02
CA GLN A 132 15.14 -3.45 5.13
C GLN A 132 14.32 -2.26 4.64
N LEU A 133 13.05 -2.48 4.28
CA LEU A 133 12.14 -1.45 3.75
C LEU A 133 11.70 -0.46 4.83
N VAL A 134 11.54 -0.92 6.07
CA VAL A 134 11.21 -0.08 7.24
C VAL A 134 12.43 0.33 8.05
N TRP A 135 13.63 0.29 7.47
CA TRP A 135 14.81 0.74 8.18
C TRP A 135 14.76 2.26 8.40
N SER A 136 14.84 2.69 9.67
CA SER A 136 14.55 4.08 10.08
C SER A 136 15.47 5.12 9.46
N THR A 137 16.73 4.78 9.20
CA THR A 137 17.71 5.71 8.59
C THR A 137 17.62 5.77 7.07
N ALA A 138 16.91 4.83 6.43
CA ALA A 138 16.73 4.84 4.98
C ALA A 138 15.93 6.07 4.53
N THR A 139 16.39 6.73 3.50
CA THR A 139 15.81 7.95 2.93
C THR A 139 15.38 7.79 1.48
N ALA A 140 15.96 6.85 0.75
CA ALA A 140 15.70 6.67 -0.67
C ALA A 140 15.56 5.20 -1.07
N ILE A 141 14.79 4.96 -2.12
CA ILE A 141 14.62 3.65 -2.76
C ILE A 141 14.63 3.78 -4.27
N GLY A 142 15.16 2.78 -4.97
CA GLY A 142 14.95 2.63 -6.40
C GLY A 142 14.89 1.16 -6.75
N CYS A 143 13.94 0.78 -7.61
CA CYS A 143 13.70 -0.60 -7.98
C CYS A 143 13.82 -0.82 -9.49
N GLY A 144 14.14 -2.05 -9.86
CA GLY A 144 14.33 -2.52 -11.22
C GLY A 144 13.91 -3.98 -11.35
N PHE A 145 13.59 -4.40 -12.56
CA PHE A 145 13.30 -5.80 -12.83
C PHE A 145 13.88 -6.24 -14.18
N SER A 146 14.03 -7.55 -14.34
CA SER A 146 14.39 -8.20 -15.61
C SER A 146 13.42 -9.34 -15.87
N GLN A 147 13.05 -9.56 -17.14
CA GLN A 147 12.10 -10.60 -17.56
C GLN A 147 12.66 -11.42 -18.71
N SER A 148 12.39 -12.72 -18.70
CA SER A 148 12.73 -13.59 -19.83
C SER A 148 11.97 -13.19 -21.10
N ASN A 149 12.62 -13.25 -22.26
CA ASN A 149 12.03 -12.93 -23.56
C ASN A 149 12.09 -14.18 -24.46
N PRO A 150 11.00 -14.59 -25.14
CA PRO A 150 9.73 -13.86 -25.37
C PRO A 150 8.60 -14.16 -24.39
N SER A 151 8.83 -15.01 -23.40
CA SER A 151 7.76 -15.57 -22.59
C SER A 151 7.39 -14.80 -21.32
N ILE A 152 8.24 -13.90 -20.80
CA ILE A 152 8.10 -13.18 -19.52
C ILE A 152 7.77 -14.05 -18.29
N PHE A 153 7.97 -15.37 -18.42
CA PHE A 153 7.67 -16.40 -17.44
C PHE A 153 8.70 -16.49 -16.32
N GLU A 154 9.75 -15.67 -16.38
CA GLU A 154 10.74 -15.58 -15.33
C GLU A 154 11.04 -14.11 -15.11
N THR A 155 10.86 -13.66 -13.87
CA THR A 155 11.01 -12.26 -13.49
C THR A 155 11.91 -12.17 -12.27
N PHE A 156 12.97 -11.37 -12.36
CA PHE A 156 13.80 -10.96 -11.23
C PHE A 156 13.47 -9.52 -10.88
N VAL A 157 13.22 -9.23 -9.61
CA VAL A 157 12.96 -7.88 -9.11
C VAL A 157 13.99 -7.55 -8.06
N VAL A 158 14.57 -6.36 -8.14
CA VAL A 158 15.57 -5.86 -7.20
C VAL A 158 15.12 -4.47 -6.74
N CYS A 159 15.20 -4.18 -5.45
CA CYS A 159 15.18 -2.80 -4.95
C CYS A 159 16.46 -2.49 -4.19
N ARG A 160 16.98 -1.28 -4.39
CA ARG A 160 18.09 -0.69 -3.65
C ARG A 160 17.56 0.36 -2.68
N ILE A 161 18.01 0.29 -1.44
CA ILE A 161 17.58 1.16 -0.33
C ILE A 161 18.79 1.90 0.20
N PHE A 162 18.73 3.22 0.31
CA PHE A 162 19.84 4.04 0.80
C PHE A 162 19.44 4.94 1.97
N PRO A 163 20.28 5.08 3.00
CA PRO A 163 21.40 4.18 3.33
C PRO A 163 20.94 2.75 3.60
N GLU A 164 21.87 1.80 3.58
CA GLU A 164 21.58 0.41 3.89
C GLU A 164 21.00 0.21 5.29
N GLY A 165 20.31 -0.92 5.44
CA GLY A 165 19.66 -1.33 6.67
C GLY A 165 20.15 -2.70 7.08
N ASN A 166 19.33 -3.40 7.85
CA ASN A 166 19.61 -4.75 8.32
C ASN A 166 20.96 -4.89 9.05
N ILE A 167 21.33 -3.85 9.81
CA ILE A 167 22.57 -3.84 10.59
C ILE A 167 22.45 -4.86 11.73
N ILE A 168 23.36 -5.83 11.76
CA ILE A 168 23.39 -6.90 12.76
C ILE A 168 23.38 -6.30 14.18
N GLY A 169 22.50 -6.82 15.04
CA GLY A 169 22.36 -6.38 16.42
C GLY A 169 21.54 -5.11 16.62
N GLN A 170 20.98 -4.54 15.55
CA GLN A 170 20.09 -3.38 15.63
C GLN A 170 18.66 -3.76 15.20
N PRO A 171 17.61 -3.15 15.80
CA PRO A 171 16.26 -3.26 15.26
C PRO A 171 16.10 -2.31 14.06
N PRO A 172 15.11 -2.53 13.17
CA PRO A 172 14.87 -1.65 12.03
C PRO A 172 14.55 -0.20 12.41
N PHE A 173 13.93 -0.01 13.58
CA PHE A 173 13.66 1.29 14.15
C PHE A 173 13.63 1.22 15.69
N PRO A 174 13.90 2.34 16.38
CA PRO A 174 13.80 2.39 17.83
C PRO A 174 12.38 2.05 18.29
N SER A 175 12.26 1.21 19.33
CA SER A 175 10.97 0.89 19.98
C SER A 175 10.25 2.12 20.56
N THR A 176 10.94 3.26 20.64
CA THR A 176 10.45 4.56 21.13
C THR A 176 10.02 5.50 20.01
N ALA A 177 9.90 5.05 18.76
CA ALA A 177 9.15 5.77 17.74
C ALA A 177 7.74 6.02 18.31
N THR A 178 7.55 7.25 18.77
CA THR A 178 6.55 7.63 19.75
C THR A 178 5.21 7.68 19.03
N ASN A 179 4.24 6.89 19.51
CA ASN A 179 2.93 6.66 18.91
C ASN A 179 2.96 5.93 17.56
N ILE A 180 3.27 4.64 17.59
CA ILE A 180 2.50 3.70 16.76
C ILE A 180 1.04 3.94 17.16
N THR A 181 0.28 4.67 16.35
CA THR A 181 -1.17 4.56 16.36
C THR A 181 -1.44 3.07 16.23
N ARG A 182 -1.86 2.46 17.34
CA ARG A 182 -1.81 1.01 17.54
C ARG A 182 -2.61 0.37 16.42
N ARG A 183 -1.95 -0.16 15.39
CA ARG A 183 -2.64 -0.97 14.41
C ARG A 183 -3.27 -2.13 15.17
N GLN A 184 -4.53 -2.42 14.88
CA GLN A 184 -5.34 -3.38 15.60
C GLN A 184 -5.50 -3.03 17.08
N ASP A 185 -5.48 -1.73 17.43
CA ASP A 185 -5.83 -1.28 18.77
C ASP A 185 -7.23 -1.76 19.11
N THR A 186 -7.32 -2.66 20.06
CA THR A 186 -8.59 -3.18 20.57
C THR A 186 -9.05 -2.44 21.82
N SER A 187 -8.33 -1.39 22.25
CA SER A 187 -8.77 -0.51 23.32
C SER A 187 -10.08 0.17 22.94
N SER A 188 -10.92 0.42 23.95
CA SER A 188 -12.27 0.93 23.73
C SER A 188 -12.30 2.33 23.11
N GLY A 189 -11.22 3.11 23.13
CA GLY A 189 -11.27 4.55 22.78
C GLY A 189 -11.59 5.41 24.02
N PRO A 190 -12.22 6.60 23.85
CA PRO A 190 -12.82 7.12 22.63
C PRO A 190 -11.78 7.56 21.58
N PHE A 191 -12.15 7.47 20.32
CA PHE A 191 -11.40 7.95 19.17
C PHE A 191 -12.14 9.11 18.50
N GLU A 192 -11.40 10.09 18.01
CA GLU A 192 -11.94 11.25 17.28
C GLU A 192 -11.44 11.22 15.84
N GLY A 193 -12.35 11.36 14.88
CA GLY A 193 -12.03 11.34 13.46
C GLY A 193 -13.15 11.90 12.60
N GLU A 194 -13.06 11.68 11.30
CA GLU A 194 -14.12 11.98 10.34
C GLU A 194 -14.95 10.74 10.00
N ILE A 195 -16.21 10.98 9.65
CA ILE A 195 -17.15 9.96 9.19
C ILE A 195 -17.54 10.25 7.75
N THR A 196 -17.52 9.23 6.90
CA THR A 196 -18.12 9.21 5.56
C THR A 196 -19.12 8.06 5.44
N HIS A 197 -19.77 7.94 4.29
CA HIS A 197 -20.65 6.80 4.02
C HIS A 197 -20.32 6.08 2.71
N TYR A 198 -20.67 4.80 2.66
CA TYR A 198 -20.52 3.96 1.48
C TYR A 198 -21.67 2.97 1.31
N THR A 199 -21.81 2.47 0.07
CA THR A 199 -22.70 1.36 -0.23
C THR A 199 -22.02 0.04 0.13
N THR A 200 -22.64 -0.73 1.03
CA THR A 200 -22.10 -1.99 1.55
C THR A 200 -21.96 -3.08 0.48
N GLY A 201 -20.92 -3.91 0.59
CA GLY A 201 -20.64 -5.03 -0.31
C GLY A 201 -19.69 -6.06 0.32
N LEU A 202 -18.82 -6.67 -0.49
CA LEU A 202 -17.78 -7.58 0.01
C LEU A 202 -16.77 -6.81 0.86
N GLY A 203 -16.78 -7.04 2.17
CA GLY A 203 -15.92 -6.36 3.12
C GLY A 203 -14.60 -7.08 3.36
N ALA A 204 -13.58 -6.34 3.81
CA ALA A 204 -12.26 -6.83 4.15
C ALA A 204 -12.26 -7.92 5.24
N CYS A 205 -13.31 -8.04 6.05
CA CYS A 205 -13.43 -9.13 7.02
C CYS A 205 -13.85 -10.48 6.40
N GLY A 206 -14.09 -10.54 5.09
CA GLY A 206 -14.42 -11.76 4.35
C GLY A 206 -15.91 -12.07 4.28
N TYR A 207 -16.75 -11.09 4.60
CA TYR A 207 -18.21 -11.21 4.55
C TYR A 207 -18.75 -10.39 3.38
N ASP A 208 -19.71 -10.97 2.65
CA ASP A 208 -20.52 -10.21 1.68
C ASP A 208 -21.71 -9.60 2.42
N ASP A 209 -21.59 -8.31 2.74
CA ASP A 209 -22.61 -7.52 3.42
C ASP A 209 -23.40 -6.67 2.41
N THR A 210 -23.53 -7.11 1.15
CA THR A 210 -24.32 -6.40 0.12
C THR A 210 -25.76 -6.14 0.60
N GLY A 211 -26.13 -4.87 0.68
CA GLY A 211 -27.44 -4.41 1.14
C GLY A 211 -27.67 -4.52 2.65
N ALA A 212 -26.63 -4.81 3.44
CA ALA A 212 -26.72 -4.85 4.89
C ALA A 212 -26.73 -3.43 5.49
N SER A 213 -27.21 -3.35 6.72
CA SER A 213 -27.27 -2.13 7.52
C SER A 213 -26.39 -2.26 8.76
N GLY A 214 -26.03 -1.14 9.39
CA GLY A 214 -25.21 -1.15 10.60
C GLY A 214 -23.77 -1.58 10.37
N ILE A 215 -23.20 -1.31 9.18
CA ILE A 215 -21.85 -1.76 8.80
C ILE A 215 -20.85 -0.62 8.95
N VAL A 216 -19.67 -0.94 9.46
CA VAL A 216 -18.57 0.00 9.64
C VAL A 216 -17.31 -0.54 8.98
N ALA A 217 -16.67 0.33 8.21
CA ALA A 217 -15.33 0.17 7.70
C ALA A 217 -14.38 1.03 8.55
N LEU A 218 -13.43 0.40 9.24
CA LEU A 218 -12.38 1.13 9.95
C LEU A 218 -11.23 1.45 9.00
N SER A 219 -10.45 2.49 9.29
CA SER A 219 -9.28 2.84 8.49
C SER A 219 -8.37 1.65 8.20
N HIS A 220 -7.90 1.57 6.96
CA HIS A 220 -6.84 0.64 6.56
C HIS A 220 -5.56 0.80 7.37
N GLU A 221 -5.29 2.00 7.86
CA GLU A 221 -4.19 2.26 8.77
C GLU A 221 -4.43 1.57 10.12
N LYS A 222 -5.63 1.73 10.70
CA LYS A 222 -6.00 1.11 11.98
C LYS A 222 -6.10 -0.40 11.88
N MET A 223 -6.75 -0.93 10.86
CA MET A 223 -6.87 -2.37 10.68
C MET A 223 -5.53 -3.01 10.31
N GLY A 224 -4.57 -2.24 9.79
CA GLY A 224 -3.36 -2.78 9.20
C GLY A 224 -3.70 -3.68 8.02
N ALA A 225 -2.78 -4.54 7.58
CA ALA A 225 -3.02 -5.31 6.37
C ALA A 225 -3.63 -6.72 6.52
N PRO A 226 -3.86 -7.31 7.71
CA PRO A 226 -4.81 -8.42 7.81
C PRO A 226 -6.20 -8.01 7.31
N SER A 227 -6.77 -8.85 6.45
CA SER A 227 -8.13 -8.71 5.92
C SER A 227 -9.02 -9.69 6.68
N ASN A 228 -9.18 -10.91 6.18
CA ASN A 228 -9.89 -11.98 6.87
C ASN A 228 -9.21 -12.31 8.21
N GLY A 229 -10.01 -12.47 9.27
CA GLY A 229 -9.50 -12.81 10.61
C GLY A 229 -8.80 -11.67 11.34
N ASN A 230 -8.98 -10.41 10.90
CA ASN A 230 -8.48 -9.25 11.64
C ASN A 230 -9.14 -9.19 13.05
N PRO A 231 -8.39 -8.91 14.13
CA PRO A 231 -8.93 -8.82 15.49
C PRO A 231 -9.96 -7.69 15.70
N LEU A 232 -10.04 -6.73 14.78
CA LEU A 232 -11.09 -5.71 14.76
C LEU A 232 -12.35 -6.16 14.03
N CYS A 233 -12.29 -7.21 13.19
CA CYS A 233 -13.48 -7.76 12.56
C CYS A 233 -14.48 -8.24 13.60
N ASP A 234 -15.75 -8.07 13.28
CA ASP A 234 -16.89 -8.41 14.12
C ASP A 234 -17.02 -7.64 15.44
N ARG A 235 -16.05 -6.77 15.77
CA ARG A 235 -16.18 -5.85 16.89
C ARG A 235 -17.31 -4.87 16.64
N ARG A 236 -17.92 -4.42 17.72
CA ARG A 236 -18.97 -3.40 17.69
C ARG A 236 -18.37 -2.05 18.02
N VAL A 237 -18.92 -1.01 17.42
CA VAL A 237 -18.57 0.36 17.72
C VAL A 237 -19.83 1.13 18.10
N LEU A 238 -19.69 2.06 19.06
CA LEU A 238 -20.66 3.10 19.33
C LEU A 238 -20.12 4.40 18.72
N LEU A 239 -20.85 4.97 17.75
CA LEU A 239 -20.53 6.23 17.11
C LEU A 239 -21.40 7.35 17.70
N SER A 240 -20.82 8.53 17.86
CA SER A 240 -21.48 9.72 18.39
C SER A 240 -21.18 10.95 17.52
N ALA A 241 -22.23 11.59 17.01
CA ALA A 241 -22.13 12.85 16.27
C ALA A 241 -23.45 13.63 16.39
N ASN A 242 -23.39 14.97 16.37
CA ASN A 242 -24.56 15.86 16.45
C ASN A 242 -25.51 15.58 17.63
N GLY A 243 -24.99 15.12 18.77
CA GLY A 243 -25.79 14.75 19.94
C GLY A 243 -26.61 13.46 19.77
N ARG A 244 -26.32 12.67 18.73
CA ARG A 244 -26.93 11.37 18.42
C ARG A 244 -25.89 10.27 18.50
N THR A 245 -26.39 9.04 18.65
CA THR A 245 -25.56 7.85 18.72
C THR A 245 -26.08 6.75 17.80
N ALA A 246 -25.19 5.97 17.22
CA ALA A 246 -25.51 4.79 16.42
C ALA A 246 -24.51 3.67 16.72
N GLU A 247 -24.96 2.42 16.71
CA GLU A 247 -24.09 1.25 16.84
C GLU A 247 -23.83 0.63 15.47
N GLY A 248 -22.60 0.20 15.24
CA GLY A 248 -22.20 -0.48 14.02
C GLY A 248 -21.31 -1.68 14.27
N LYS A 249 -21.19 -2.55 13.27
CA LYS A 249 -20.31 -3.71 13.30
C LYS A 249 -19.19 -3.54 12.29
N VAL A 250 -17.95 -3.75 12.75
CA VAL A 250 -16.77 -3.69 11.90
C VAL A 250 -16.76 -4.90 10.96
N ARG A 251 -16.86 -4.65 9.66
CA ARG A 251 -16.87 -5.68 8.60
C ARG A 251 -15.94 -5.37 7.44
N ASP A 252 -15.44 -4.15 7.37
CA ASP A 252 -14.69 -3.70 6.20
C ASP A 252 -13.56 -2.75 6.59
N LYS A 253 -12.77 -2.39 5.59
CA LYS A 253 -11.58 -1.54 5.69
C LYS A 253 -11.71 -0.36 4.74
N CYS A 254 -11.69 0.84 5.29
CA CYS A 254 -11.71 2.07 4.52
C CYS A 254 -10.29 2.41 4.04
N MET A 255 -10.05 2.23 2.74
CA MET A 255 -8.76 2.52 2.11
C MET A 255 -8.47 4.03 1.95
N GLY A 256 -9.50 4.89 2.08
CA GLY A 256 -9.36 6.35 1.99
C GLY A 256 -9.37 7.07 3.34
N CYS A 257 -9.45 6.34 4.46
CA CYS A 257 -9.62 6.90 5.79
C CYS A 257 -8.28 7.09 6.51
N ALA A 258 -8.09 8.23 7.17
CA ALA A 258 -7.04 8.38 8.19
C ALA A 258 -7.29 7.44 9.37
N ILE A 259 -6.28 7.14 10.19
CA ILE A 259 -6.34 6.09 11.23
C ILE A 259 -7.59 6.08 12.14
N GLU A 260 -8.13 7.22 12.56
CA GLU A 260 -9.34 7.27 13.39
C GLU A 260 -10.61 7.68 12.62
N ASP A 261 -10.50 7.86 11.30
CA ASP A 261 -11.66 8.04 10.43
C ASP A 261 -12.40 6.70 10.24
N VAL A 262 -13.71 6.81 10.03
CA VAL A 262 -14.60 5.67 9.80
C VAL A 262 -15.46 5.92 8.57
N ASP A 263 -15.71 4.87 7.81
CA ASP A 263 -16.66 4.89 6.70
C ASP A 263 -17.79 3.94 7.04
N VAL A 264 -19.03 4.41 6.99
CA VAL A 264 -20.18 3.66 7.53
C VAL A 264 -21.25 3.39 6.48
N SER A 265 -22.10 2.40 6.71
CA SER A 265 -23.28 2.21 5.87
C SER A 265 -24.19 3.44 5.92
N GLU A 266 -24.86 3.72 4.81
CA GLU A 266 -25.71 4.91 4.64
C GLU A 266 -26.75 5.09 5.76
N ASP A 267 -27.27 4.01 6.34
CA ASP A 267 -28.22 4.05 7.46
C ASP A 267 -27.60 4.59 8.77
N ILE A 268 -26.34 4.24 9.09
CA ILE A 268 -25.64 4.80 10.25
C ILE A 268 -25.40 6.30 10.02
N PHE A 269 -24.96 6.68 8.81
CA PHE A 269 -24.68 8.08 8.49
C PHE A 269 -25.96 8.93 8.62
N ILE A 270 -27.07 8.48 8.04
CA ILE A 270 -28.38 9.13 8.15
C ILE A 270 -28.84 9.22 9.61
N ALA A 271 -28.63 8.18 10.42
CA ALA A 271 -28.99 8.23 11.84
C ALA A 271 -28.27 9.36 12.60
N LEU A 272 -27.01 9.62 12.26
CA LEU A 272 -26.17 10.64 12.90
C LEU A 272 -26.30 12.04 12.28
N TYR A 273 -26.59 12.15 10.99
CA TYR A 273 -26.51 13.39 10.19
C TYR A 273 -27.80 13.77 9.44
N ASP A 274 -28.90 13.05 9.63
CA ASP A 274 -30.22 13.22 8.98
C ASP A 274 -30.26 12.90 7.48
N ASP A 275 -29.20 13.19 6.72
CA ASP A 275 -29.09 12.90 5.30
C ASP A 275 -27.63 12.64 4.87
N LEU A 276 -27.46 12.22 3.61
CA LEU A 276 -26.15 11.90 3.02
C LEU A 276 -25.46 13.10 2.35
N GLY A 277 -26.17 14.22 2.21
CA GLY A 277 -25.79 15.35 1.35
C GLY A 277 -24.53 16.09 1.78
N ILE A 278 -24.18 16.04 3.07
CA ILE A 278 -22.91 16.61 3.55
C ILE A 278 -21.69 15.75 3.15
N GLY A 279 -21.88 14.45 2.90
CA GLY A 279 -20.86 13.47 2.50
C GLY A 279 -19.77 13.14 3.54
N ARG A 280 -19.43 14.08 4.42
CA ARG A 280 -18.40 13.95 5.46
C ARG A 280 -18.73 14.80 6.68
N GLY A 281 -18.44 14.31 7.87
CA GLY A 281 -18.59 15.06 9.12
C GLY A 281 -17.63 14.60 10.22
N SER A 282 -17.66 15.22 11.40
CA SER A 282 -16.87 14.80 12.56
C SER A 282 -17.58 13.72 13.37
N VAL A 283 -16.82 12.79 13.96
CA VAL A 283 -17.39 11.74 14.81
C VAL A 283 -16.46 11.42 15.97
N THR A 284 -17.06 11.04 17.09
CA THR A 284 -16.37 10.33 18.17
C THR A 284 -16.89 8.90 18.20
N TRP A 285 -16.01 7.91 18.35
CA TRP A 285 -16.43 6.51 18.40
C TRP A 285 -15.62 5.69 19.39
N GLU A 286 -16.22 4.61 19.90
CA GLU A 286 -15.61 3.67 20.83
C GLU A 286 -15.90 2.23 20.45
N LEU A 287 -14.95 1.32 20.69
CA LEU A 287 -15.18 -0.13 20.61
C LEU A 287 -15.94 -0.60 21.85
N ILE A 288 -17.05 -1.30 21.64
CA ILE A 288 -17.93 -1.87 22.69
C ILE A 288 -17.98 -3.41 22.65
#